data_AF-T0SVE3-F1
#
_entry.id   AF-T0SVE3-F1
#
_cell.length_a   1.000
_cell.length_b   1.000
_cell.length_c   1.000
_cell.angle_alpha   90.00
_cell.angle_beta   90.00
_cell.angle_gamma   90.00
#
_symmetry.space_group_name_H-M   'P 1'
#
loop_
_entity.id
_entity.type
_entity.pdbx_description
1 polymer ?
#
loop_
_entity_poly.entity_id
_entity_poly.type
_entity_poly.pdbx_seq_one_letter_code
_entity_poly.pdbx_strand_id
1 'polypeptide(L)'
;MKIHIAVLALISLSSYAGSVKRERPLVQVYKNTDCSKTDSCDLKEFKLETYNYNSIIAGDATLGSSATMSYKTDKVENLEKYAVVQFIKGCVYNSKLVDGKIEKNSYVSREFFGEIKRFTHPQWVIDSVDKDPVYNSIEKLRHGAYRWNTVAGSTEKKTQKYYLNEKPTRPELYVTDLPSTAFFMYGEAKNVSLEFKACIYKTNEVPMETDPEDTTFAEPIKCFDWKSSFIYNHTGKLYESKKEIDSYCLQ
;
A
#
# COMPACT_ATOMS: atom_id res chain seq x y z
N MET A 1 -24.27 -33.14 -54.14
CA MET A 1 -23.14 -32.90 -53.21
C MET A 1 -22.91 -31.39 -53.15
N LYS A 2 -23.41 -30.70 -52.12
CA LYS A 2 -23.30 -29.24 -51.97
C LYS A 2 -22.28 -28.97 -50.86
N ILE A 3 -21.15 -28.35 -51.22
CA ILE A 3 -20.10 -27.93 -50.28
C ILE A 3 -20.52 -26.57 -49.71
N HIS A 4 -20.86 -26.52 -48.43
CA HIS A 4 -21.05 -25.27 -47.72
C HIS A 4 -19.69 -24.75 -47.25
N ILE A 5 -19.24 -23.65 -47.87
CA ILE A 5 -18.07 -22.88 -47.42
C ILE A 5 -18.51 -22.09 -46.17
N ALA A 6 -18.02 -22.50 -45.01
CA ALA A 6 -18.15 -21.75 -43.77
C ALA A 6 -17.15 -20.59 -43.78
N VAL A 7 -17.67 -19.36 -43.86
CA VAL A 7 -16.87 -18.14 -43.68
C VAL A 7 -16.64 -17.96 -42.18
N LEU A 8 -15.41 -18.23 -41.71
CA LEU A 8 -14.98 -17.83 -40.37
C LEU A 8 -14.84 -16.30 -40.35
N ALA A 9 -15.77 -15.63 -39.67
CA ALA A 9 -15.60 -14.24 -39.29
C ALA A 9 -14.48 -14.16 -38.23
N LEU A 10 -13.33 -13.59 -38.61
CA LEU A 10 -12.27 -13.18 -37.70
C LEU A 10 -12.80 -12.06 -36.80
N ILE A 11 -13.25 -12.43 -35.59
CA ILE A 11 -13.56 -11.44 -34.55
C ILE A 11 -12.24 -10.82 -34.12
N SER A 12 -12.04 -9.55 -34.47
CA SER A 12 -10.93 -8.74 -33.98
C SER A 12 -11.08 -8.58 -32.46
N LEU A 13 -10.28 -9.33 -31.70
CA LEU A 13 -10.12 -9.12 -30.27
C LEU A 13 -9.57 -7.70 -30.09
N SER A 14 -10.46 -6.77 -29.75
CA SER A 14 -10.07 -5.41 -29.39
C SER A 14 -9.36 -5.50 -28.05
N SER A 15 -8.03 -5.49 -28.07
CA SER A 15 -7.24 -5.34 -26.86
C SER A 15 -7.50 -3.94 -26.30
N TYR A 16 -8.37 -3.83 -25.30
CA TYR A 16 -8.60 -2.58 -24.57
C TYR A 16 -7.35 -2.27 -23.74
N ALA A 17 -6.50 -1.38 -24.26
CA ALA A 17 -5.41 -0.81 -23.48
C ALA A 17 -6.01 0.14 -22.42
N GLY A 18 -5.94 -0.26 -21.16
CA GLY A 18 -6.27 0.64 -20.05
C GLY A 18 -5.27 1.80 -19.96
N SER A 19 -5.69 2.94 -19.41
CA SER A 19 -4.79 4.06 -19.13
C SER A 19 -4.60 4.24 -17.63
N VAL A 20 -3.45 4.76 -17.21
CA VAL A 20 -3.15 5.10 -15.82
C VAL A 20 -2.60 6.51 -15.77
N LYS A 21 -3.31 7.41 -15.08
CA LYS A 21 -2.86 8.75 -14.77
C LYS A 21 -2.41 8.80 -13.30
N ARG A 22 -1.18 9.24 -13.05
CA ARG A 22 -0.65 9.42 -11.70
C ARG A 22 -0.59 10.91 -11.35
N GLU A 23 -0.96 11.25 -10.13
CA GLU A 23 -0.71 12.58 -9.59
C GLU A 23 0.78 12.77 -9.29
N ARG A 24 1.19 14.02 -9.09
CA ARG A 24 2.55 14.32 -8.65
C ARG A 24 2.78 13.72 -7.26
N PRO A 25 3.90 13.01 -7.03
CA PRO A 25 4.16 12.43 -5.74
C PRO A 25 4.40 13.49 -4.66
N LEU A 26 3.86 13.23 -3.47
CA LEU A 26 4.24 13.87 -2.22
C LEU A 26 5.42 13.10 -1.61
N VAL A 27 6.49 13.81 -1.27
CA VAL A 27 7.73 13.22 -0.74
C VAL A 27 8.01 13.77 0.64
N GLN A 28 8.16 12.86 1.61
CA GLN A 28 8.60 13.15 2.97
C GLN A 28 9.97 12.50 3.20
N VAL A 29 10.94 13.26 3.71
CA VAL A 29 12.33 12.79 3.89
C VAL A 29 12.78 13.07 5.31
N TYR A 30 13.38 12.07 5.94
CA TYR A 30 14.07 12.18 7.22
C TYR A 30 15.54 11.89 7.00
N LYS A 31 16.39 12.84 7.38
CA LYS A 31 17.84 12.68 7.43
C LYS A 31 18.23 12.44 8.87
N ASN A 32 18.92 11.34 9.15
CA ASN A 32 19.30 10.96 10.50
C ASN A 32 20.55 11.71 10.97
N THR A 33 20.42 13.01 11.24
CA THR A 33 21.54 13.87 11.63
C THR A 33 21.90 13.77 13.11
N ASP A 34 20.99 13.25 13.95
CA ASP A 34 21.14 13.13 15.40
C ASP A 34 21.07 11.66 15.83
N CYS A 35 21.82 10.84 15.11
CA CYS A 35 21.74 9.38 15.15
C CYS A 35 22.22 8.75 16.47
N SER A 36 22.96 9.49 17.29
CA SER A 36 23.43 9.03 18.60
C SER A 36 22.29 8.85 19.60
N LYS A 37 21.19 9.60 19.45
CA LYS A 37 20.01 9.49 20.32
C LYS A 37 19.30 8.14 20.22
N THR A 38 19.35 7.51 19.05
CA THR A 38 18.66 6.25 18.76
C THR A 38 19.62 5.10 18.48
N ASP A 39 20.92 5.33 18.64
CA ASP A 39 22.01 4.41 18.28
C ASP A 39 21.85 3.86 16.85
N SER A 40 21.69 4.76 15.89
CA SER A 40 21.32 4.43 14.51
C SER A 40 22.20 5.11 13.46
N CYS A 41 23.48 5.35 13.76
CA CYS A 41 24.35 6.18 12.90
C CYS A 41 24.70 5.58 11.54
N ASP A 42 24.48 4.29 11.36
CA ASP A 42 24.55 3.64 10.04
C ASP A 42 23.27 3.86 9.20
N LEU A 43 22.12 4.25 9.77
CA LEU A 43 20.96 4.77 9.03
C LEU A 43 21.21 6.22 8.61
N LYS A 44 21.05 6.53 7.32
CA LYS A 44 21.25 7.87 6.75
C LYS A 44 19.95 8.57 6.41
N GLU A 45 18.99 7.83 5.88
CA GLU A 45 17.75 8.39 5.36
C GLU A 45 16.59 7.41 5.51
N PHE A 46 15.41 7.93 5.86
CA PHE A 46 14.12 7.26 5.64
C PHE A 46 13.23 8.21 4.84
N LYS A 47 12.56 7.69 3.82
CA LYS A 47 11.76 8.47 2.87
C LYS A 47 10.45 7.76 2.58
N LEU A 48 9.37 8.54 2.56
CA LEU A 48 8.05 8.12 2.10
C LEU A 48 7.67 8.94 0.87
N GLU A 49 7.40 8.26 -0.24
CA GLU A 49 6.84 8.83 -1.46
C GLU A 49 5.42 8.29 -1.66
N THR A 50 4.44 9.17 -1.82
CA THR A 50 3.03 8.78 -2.03
C THR A 50 2.44 9.50 -3.22
N TYR A 51 1.56 8.84 -3.96
CA TYR A 51 0.77 9.48 -5.01
C TYR A 51 -0.57 8.80 -5.16
N ASN A 52 -1.58 9.57 -5.59
CA ASN A 52 -2.83 9.00 -6.08
C ASN A 52 -2.73 8.69 -7.56
N TYR A 53 -3.50 7.71 -8.01
CA TYR A 53 -3.63 7.38 -9.41
C TYR A 53 -5.09 7.11 -9.77
N ASN A 54 -5.38 7.34 -11.04
CA ASN A 54 -6.63 6.97 -11.68
C ASN A 54 -6.30 6.00 -12.82
N SER A 55 -6.88 4.81 -12.79
CA SER A 55 -6.81 3.83 -13.87
C SER A 55 -8.16 3.71 -14.55
N ILE A 56 -8.18 3.77 -15.87
CA ILE A 56 -9.38 3.56 -16.68
C ILE A 56 -9.26 2.18 -17.33
N ILE A 57 -10.16 1.26 -16.98
CA ILE A 57 -10.23 -0.10 -17.52
C ILE A 57 -11.66 -0.29 -18.06
N ALA A 58 -11.78 -0.66 -19.33
CA ALA A 58 -13.08 -0.85 -20.01
C ALA A 58 -14.05 0.35 -19.89
N GLY A 59 -13.52 1.57 -19.72
CA GLY A 59 -14.31 2.80 -19.56
C GLY A 59 -14.59 3.20 -18.11
N ASP A 60 -14.37 2.31 -17.14
CA ASP A 60 -14.61 2.57 -15.73
C ASP A 60 -13.35 3.10 -15.03
N ALA A 61 -13.51 4.19 -14.29
CA ALA A 61 -12.44 4.81 -13.51
C ALA A 61 -12.28 4.11 -12.15
N THR A 62 -11.04 3.76 -11.84
CA THR A 62 -10.60 3.16 -10.57
C THR A 62 -9.55 4.07 -9.94
N LEU A 63 -9.85 4.57 -8.74
CA LEU A 63 -8.99 5.46 -7.98
C LEU A 63 -8.21 4.67 -6.94
N GLY A 64 -6.95 5.03 -6.70
CA GLY A 64 -6.15 4.42 -5.66
C GLY A 64 -5.00 5.30 -5.23
N SER A 65 -4.31 4.85 -4.18
CA SER A 65 -3.09 5.47 -3.69
C SER A 65 -1.96 4.44 -3.72
N SER A 66 -0.74 4.93 -3.89
CA SER A 66 0.48 4.14 -3.84
C SER A 66 1.44 4.79 -2.86
N ALA A 67 2.13 3.97 -2.07
CA ALA A 67 3.22 4.40 -1.21
C ALA A 67 4.49 3.65 -1.56
N THR A 68 5.62 4.35 -1.53
CA THR A 68 6.97 3.77 -1.53
C THR A 68 7.69 4.24 -0.28
N MET A 69 8.06 3.29 0.57
CA MET A 69 8.82 3.52 1.80
C MET A 69 10.24 3.01 1.56
N SER A 70 11.22 3.90 1.58
CA SER A 70 12.62 3.58 1.29
C SER A 70 13.54 4.08 2.38
N TYR A 71 14.62 3.37 2.64
CA TYR A 71 15.66 3.82 3.56
C TYR A 71 17.06 3.57 2.99
N LYS A 72 18.01 4.36 3.47
CA LYS A 72 19.42 4.24 3.10
C LYS A 72 20.30 4.10 4.32
N THR A 73 21.29 3.23 4.22
CA THR A 73 22.36 3.07 5.21
C THR A 73 23.69 3.60 4.67
N ASP A 74 24.74 3.63 5.48
CA ASP A 74 26.11 3.90 4.99
C ASP A 74 26.68 2.74 4.16
N LYS A 75 26.29 1.51 4.48
CA LYS A 75 26.80 0.29 3.86
C LYS A 75 25.71 -0.77 3.67
N VAL A 76 25.89 -1.64 2.68
CA VAL A 76 24.92 -2.68 2.31
C VAL A 76 24.69 -3.66 3.47
N GLU A 77 25.73 -3.95 4.24
CA GLU A 77 25.69 -4.89 5.36
C GLU A 77 24.81 -4.38 6.52
N ASN A 78 24.54 -3.07 6.56
CA ASN A 78 23.70 -2.46 7.58
C ASN A 78 22.20 -2.43 7.20
N LEU A 79 21.84 -2.86 6.00
CA LEU A 79 20.45 -2.82 5.53
C LEU A 79 19.50 -3.66 6.38
N GLU A 80 19.94 -4.84 6.85
CA GLU A 80 19.10 -5.74 7.65
C GLU A 80 18.94 -5.26 9.10
N LYS A 81 19.72 -4.25 9.53
CA LYS A 81 19.58 -3.64 10.87
C LYS A 81 18.34 -2.78 11.02
N TYR A 82 17.68 -2.43 9.92
CA TYR A 82 16.50 -1.57 9.93
C TYR A 82 15.34 -2.22 9.21
N ALA A 83 14.13 -2.05 9.74
CA ALA A 83 12.93 -2.59 9.12
C ALA A 83 11.80 -1.55 9.11
N VAL A 84 10.97 -1.63 8.07
CA VAL A 84 9.75 -0.82 7.96
C VAL A 84 8.60 -1.59 8.58
N VAL A 85 7.89 -0.96 9.49
CA VAL A 85 6.60 -1.43 10.02
C VAL A 85 5.55 -0.40 9.62
N GLN A 86 4.45 -0.87 9.04
CA GLN A 86 3.31 -0.03 8.69
C GLN A 86 2.18 -0.28 9.70
N PHE A 87 1.50 0.79 10.09
CA PHE A 87 0.27 0.74 10.86
C PHE A 87 -0.87 1.27 10.01
N ILE A 88 -2.08 0.76 10.25
CA ILE A 88 -3.28 1.10 9.51
C ILE A 88 -4.45 1.40 10.44
N LYS A 89 -5.30 2.33 10.03
CA LYS A 89 -6.58 2.66 10.66
C LYS A 89 -7.62 3.01 9.58
N GLY A 90 -8.88 2.71 9.83
CA GLY A 90 -10.00 3.00 8.94
C GLY A 90 -10.55 1.76 8.23
N CYS A 91 -11.26 1.95 7.13
CA CYS A 91 -11.93 0.84 6.45
C CYS A 91 -12.12 1.02 4.94
N VAL A 92 -12.45 -0.09 4.29
CA VAL A 92 -12.95 -0.12 2.90
C VAL A 92 -14.38 -0.65 2.95
N TYR A 93 -15.31 0.06 2.34
CA TYR A 93 -16.74 -0.24 2.45
C TYR A 93 -17.49 0.11 1.18
N ASN A 94 -18.61 -0.55 0.94
CA ASN A 94 -19.48 -0.23 -0.18
C ASN A 94 -20.62 0.69 0.26
N SER A 95 -21.14 1.47 -0.69
CA SER A 95 -22.30 2.33 -0.46
C SER A 95 -23.18 2.42 -1.69
N LYS A 96 -24.50 2.49 -1.48
CA LYS A 96 -25.50 2.65 -2.54
C LYS A 96 -26.60 3.59 -2.10
N LEU A 97 -27.24 4.26 -3.06
CA LEU A 97 -28.42 5.09 -2.82
C LEU A 97 -29.68 4.23 -2.97
N VAL A 98 -30.44 4.07 -1.89
CA VAL A 98 -31.70 3.32 -1.83
C VAL A 98 -32.77 4.23 -1.24
N ASP A 99 -33.85 4.48 -1.99
CA ASP A 99 -34.98 5.33 -1.56
C ASP A 99 -34.54 6.70 -0.99
N GLY A 100 -33.54 7.31 -1.61
CA GLY A 100 -33.00 8.61 -1.20
C GLY A 100 -32.07 8.56 0.02
N LYS A 101 -31.78 7.39 0.57
CA LYS A 101 -30.85 7.18 1.70
C LYS A 101 -29.60 6.45 1.24
N ILE A 102 -28.45 6.83 1.80
CA ILE A 102 -27.19 6.13 1.55
C ILE A 102 -27.09 4.95 2.52
N GLU A 103 -27.15 3.74 1.98
CA GLU A 103 -26.84 2.51 2.71
C GLU A 103 -25.35 2.22 2.59
N LYS A 104 -24.69 1.87 3.70
CA LYS A 104 -23.27 1.46 3.74
C LYS A 104 -23.15 0.02 4.21
N ASN A 105 -22.18 -0.72 3.69
CA ASN A 105 -21.89 -2.10 4.10
C ASN A 105 -20.39 -2.40 4.06
N SER A 106 -19.91 -3.30 4.93
CA SER A 106 -18.49 -3.69 5.02
C SER A 106 -18.26 -5.12 4.54
N TYR A 107 -18.61 -5.41 3.28
CA TYR A 107 -18.37 -6.74 2.69
C TYR A 107 -16.96 -6.94 2.15
N VAL A 108 -16.17 -5.87 2.03
CA VAL A 108 -14.78 -5.97 1.60
C VAL A 108 -13.95 -6.65 2.68
N SER A 109 -13.28 -7.73 2.33
CA SER A 109 -12.41 -8.49 3.22
C SER A 109 -10.97 -8.43 2.73
N ARG A 110 -10.02 -8.65 3.64
CA ARG A 110 -8.59 -8.78 3.37
C ARG A 110 -8.00 -9.88 4.22
N GLU A 111 -6.87 -10.40 3.80
CA GLU A 111 -6.01 -11.18 4.69
C GLU A 111 -5.37 -10.26 5.72
N PHE A 112 -5.34 -10.71 6.98
CA PHE A 112 -4.84 -9.96 8.13
C PHE A 112 -4.48 -10.92 9.26
N PHE A 113 -3.20 -10.98 9.62
CA PHE A 113 -2.65 -11.86 10.66
C PHE A 113 -3.09 -13.34 10.52
N GLY A 114 -2.98 -13.88 9.31
CA GLY A 114 -3.28 -15.28 8.98
C GLY A 114 -4.76 -15.62 8.84
N GLU A 115 -5.65 -14.62 8.91
CA GLU A 115 -7.10 -14.81 8.80
C GLU A 115 -7.70 -13.88 7.73
N ILE A 116 -8.85 -14.27 7.17
CA ILE A 116 -9.65 -13.37 6.33
C ILE A 116 -10.60 -12.57 7.23
N LYS A 117 -10.38 -11.27 7.32
CA LYS A 117 -11.22 -10.35 8.12
C LYS A 117 -11.83 -9.28 7.24
N ARG A 118 -12.91 -8.66 7.71
CA ARG A 118 -13.44 -7.43 7.10
C ARG A 118 -12.33 -6.38 7.10
N PHE A 119 -12.23 -5.60 6.04
CA PHE A 119 -11.25 -4.54 5.92
C PHE A 119 -11.71 -3.33 6.74
N THR A 120 -11.67 -3.46 8.07
CA THR A 120 -12.13 -2.47 9.04
C THR A 120 -11.24 -2.52 10.27
N HIS A 121 -10.61 -1.39 10.58
CA HIS A 121 -9.66 -1.21 11.68
C HIS A 121 -10.01 0.10 12.42
N PRO A 122 -10.95 0.08 13.38
CA PRO A 122 -11.39 1.28 14.08
C PRO A 122 -10.29 1.95 14.91
N GLN A 123 -9.30 1.16 15.32
CA GLN A 123 -8.09 1.60 16.02
C GLN A 123 -6.85 1.38 15.14
N TRP A 124 -5.74 2.02 15.53
CA TRP A 124 -4.45 1.72 14.92
C TRP A 124 -4.06 0.29 15.22
N VAL A 125 -3.73 -0.45 14.18
CA VAL A 125 -3.18 -1.81 14.25
C VAL A 125 -1.98 -1.92 13.32
N ILE A 126 -1.14 -2.93 13.55
CA ILE A 126 -0.06 -3.29 12.63
C ILE A 126 -0.67 -3.76 11.31
N ASP A 127 -0.18 -3.23 10.19
CA ASP A 127 -0.62 -3.60 8.85
C ASP A 127 0.22 -4.77 8.32
N SER A 128 -0.09 -5.97 8.79
CA SER A 128 0.57 -7.20 8.33
C SER A 128 -0.44 -8.28 7.92
N VAL A 129 0.01 -9.12 6.99
CA VAL A 129 -0.71 -10.32 6.56
C VAL A 129 -0.39 -11.49 7.49
N ASP A 130 0.82 -11.55 8.03
CA ASP A 130 1.25 -12.58 8.98
C ASP A 130 1.54 -11.97 10.37
N LYS A 131 2.08 -12.78 11.29
CA LYS A 131 2.37 -12.34 12.66
C LYS A 131 3.66 -11.52 12.77
N ASP A 132 4.51 -11.52 11.76
CA ASP A 132 5.71 -10.68 11.74
C ASP A 132 5.27 -9.24 11.36
N PRO A 133 5.52 -8.25 12.21
CA PRO A 133 5.12 -6.87 11.96
C PRO A 133 5.97 -6.17 10.89
N VAL A 134 7.09 -6.76 10.46
CA VAL A 134 7.89 -6.19 9.37
C VAL A 134 7.11 -6.24 8.07
N TYR A 135 6.93 -5.09 7.43
CA TYR A 135 6.09 -4.97 6.26
C TYR A 135 6.63 -5.78 5.08
N ASN A 136 5.84 -6.70 4.54
CA ASN A 136 6.27 -7.70 3.55
C ASN A 136 7.42 -8.59 4.06
N SER A 137 7.39 -8.97 5.33
CA SER A 137 8.16 -10.10 5.86
C SER A 137 7.95 -11.35 4.99
N ILE A 138 8.99 -12.18 4.91
CA ILE A 138 8.86 -13.54 4.40
C ILE A 138 9.60 -14.48 5.36
N GLU A 139 9.13 -15.72 5.42
CA GLU A 139 9.72 -16.74 6.28
C GLU A 139 11.23 -16.88 6.01
N LYS A 140 12.04 -16.92 7.09
CA LYS A 140 13.51 -17.05 7.12
C LYS A 140 14.34 -15.81 6.75
N LEU A 141 13.77 -14.82 6.06
CA LEU A 141 14.47 -13.57 5.74
C LEU A 141 13.48 -12.41 5.75
N ARG A 142 13.40 -11.69 6.88
CA ARG A 142 12.41 -10.60 7.08
C ARG A 142 12.45 -9.52 6.00
N HIS A 143 13.61 -9.27 5.41
CA HIS A 143 13.79 -8.29 4.32
C HIS A 143 13.65 -8.89 2.93
N GLY A 144 13.32 -10.17 2.79
CA GLY A 144 13.44 -10.89 1.52
C GLY A 144 12.58 -10.33 0.40
N ALA A 145 11.37 -9.85 0.71
CA ALA A 145 10.50 -9.18 -0.27
C ALA A 145 10.78 -7.69 -0.44
N TYR A 146 11.76 -7.14 0.27
CA TYR A 146 12.22 -5.76 0.05
C TYR A 146 12.86 -5.67 -1.32
N ARG A 147 12.78 -4.49 -1.92
CA ARG A 147 13.19 -4.24 -3.30
C ARG A 147 14.35 -3.27 -3.35
N TRP A 148 15.12 -3.38 -4.41
CA TRP A 148 16.12 -2.40 -4.82
C TRP A 148 16.17 -2.35 -6.34
N ASN A 149 16.67 -1.25 -6.90
CA ASN A 149 16.79 -1.09 -8.34
C ASN A 149 18.25 -1.03 -8.77
N THR A 150 18.59 -1.61 -9.91
CA THR A 150 19.94 -1.47 -10.49
C THR A 150 20.23 -0.01 -10.86
N VAL A 151 19.22 0.75 -11.30
CA VAL A 151 19.31 2.19 -11.56
C VAL A 151 19.08 2.99 -10.27
N ALA A 152 19.98 3.93 -9.97
CA ALA A 152 19.93 4.76 -8.77
C ALA A 152 18.68 5.65 -8.74
N GLY A 153 18.04 5.74 -7.57
CA GLY A 153 16.86 6.58 -7.35
C GLY A 153 15.60 6.14 -8.11
N SER A 154 15.60 4.97 -8.75
CA SER A 154 14.46 4.45 -9.51
C SER A 154 13.68 3.43 -8.70
N THR A 155 12.36 3.37 -8.92
CA THR A 155 11.44 2.34 -8.43
C THR A 155 10.75 1.60 -9.59
N GLU A 156 11.30 1.74 -10.81
CA GLU A 156 10.76 1.12 -12.02
C GLU A 156 10.88 -0.40 -11.99
N LYS A 157 9.78 -1.10 -12.32
CA LYS A 157 9.71 -2.57 -12.28
C LYS A 157 10.78 -3.25 -13.15
N LYS A 158 11.17 -2.64 -14.29
CA LYS A 158 12.15 -3.20 -15.23
C LYS A 158 13.56 -3.37 -14.65
N THR A 159 13.91 -2.58 -13.63
CA THR A 159 15.23 -2.59 -12.99
C THR A 159 15.18 -3.11 -11.56
N GLN A 160 13.98 -3.49 -11.11
CA GLN A 160 13.71 -3.97 -9.76
C GLN A 160 14.28 -5.36 -9.55
N LYS A 161 14.86 -5.55 -8.36
CA LYS A 161 15.30 -6.83 -7.81
C LYS A 161 14.71 -6.99 -6.42
N TYR A 162 14.45 -8.24 -6.03
CA TYR A 162 14.10 -8.59 -4.65
C TYR A 162 15.36 -8.93 -3.87
N TYR A 163 15.41 -8.53 -2.60
CA TYR A 163 16.53 -8.77 -1.71
C TYR A 163 16.82 -10.26 -1.52
N LEU A 164 15.77 -11.11 -1.49
CA LEU A 164 15.90 -12.56 -1.44
C LEU A 164 16.68 -13.13 -2.64
N ASN A 165 16.53 -12.52 -3.82
CA ASN A 165 17.07 -13.07 -5.07
C ASN A 165 18.49 -12.57 -5.34
N GLU A 166 18.78 -11.33 -4.97
CA GLU A 166 20.06 -10.68 -5.28
C GLU A 166 20.35 -9.59 -4.24
N LYS A 167 21.55 -9.61 -3.65
CA LYS A 167 21.98 -8.57 -2.69
C LYS A 167 22.19 -7.25 -3.45
N PRO A 168 21.78 -6.10 -2.87
CA PRO A 168 21.90 -4.81 -3.52
C PRO A 168 23.36 -4.36 -3.60
N THR A 169 23.70 -3.68 -4.70
CA THR A 169 25.03 -3.06 -4.88
C THR A 169 25.13 -1.69 -4.22
N ARG A 170 24.04 -1.19 -3.64
CA ARG A 170 23.94 0.10 -2.94
C ARG A 170 23.22 -0.08 -1.62
N PRO A 171 23.51 0.75 -0.61
CA PRO A 171 22.90 0.64 0.71
C PRO A 171 21.49 1.26 0.74
N GLU A 172 20.59 0.79 -0.13
CA GLU A 172 19.21 1.27 -0.23
C GLU A 172 18.23 0.12 -0.45
N LEU A 173 17.15 0.09 0.33
CA LEU A 173 16.01 -0.79 0.13
C LEU A 173 14.71 0.00 0.17
N TYR A 174 13.68 -0.57 -0.45
CA TYR A 174 12.33 -0.03 -0.38
C TYR A 174 11.26 -1.12 -0.36
N VAL A 175 10.12 -0.78 0.21
CA VAL A 175 8.86 -1.52 0.11
C VAL A 175 7.80 -0.62 -0.52
N THR A 176 6.76 -1.22 -1.09
CA THR A 176 5.65 -0.48 -1.69
C THR A 176 4.34 -0.98 -1.14
N ASP A 177 3.37 -0.08 -1.03
CA ASP A 177 2.01 -0.41 -0.64
C ASP A 177 0.97 0.10 -1.66
N LEU A 178 -0.06 -0.73 -1.88
CA LEU A 178 -1.20 -0.51 -2.78
C LEU A 178 -2.45 -1.05 -2.07
N PRO A 179 -3.00 -0.32 -1.09
CA PRO A 179 -3.89 -0.89 -0.08
C PRO A 179 -5.26 -1.33 -0.62
N SER A 180 -5.94 -0.44 -1.35
CA SER A 180 -7.16 -0.77 -2.08
C SER A 180 -7.48 0.32 -3.11
N THR A 181 -8.47 0.03 -3.95
CA THR A 181 -9.01 0.98 -4.92
C THR A 181 -10.48 1.26 -4.68
N ALA A 182 -10.88 2.48 -5.02
CA ALA A 182 -12.26 2.94 -5.07
C ALA A 182 -12.77 2.97 -6.51
N PHE A 183 -14.02 2.58 -6.72
CA PHE A 183 -14.67 2.57 -8.03
C PHE A 183 -16.19 2.51 -7.88
N PHE A 184 -16.93 3.01 -8.86
CA PHE A 184 -18.39 2.93 -8.87
C PHE A 184 -18.82 1.96 -9.96
N MET A 185 -19.61 0.94 -9.62
CA MET A 185 -20.05 -0.09 -10.56
C MET A 185 -21.43 -0.61 -10.16
N TYR A 186 -22.30 -0.84 -11.14
CA TYR A 186 -23.65 -1.40 -10.94
C TYR A 186 -24.50 -0.69 -9.86
N GLY A 187 -24.37 0.63 -9.73
CA GLY A 187 -25.14 1.41 -8.75
C GLY A 187 -24.56 1.40 -7.33
N GLU A 188 -23.42 0.74 -7.12
CA GLU A 188 -22.72 0.66 -5.85
C GLU A 188 -21.32 1.26 -5.96
N ALA A 189 -20.94 2.04 -4.94
CA ALA A 189 -19.63 2.64 -4.83
C ALA A 189 -18.79 1.88 -3.82
N LYS A 190 -17.60 1.44 -4.21
CA LYS A 190 -16.56 0.99 -3.27
C LYS A 190 -15.74 2.18 -2.82
N ASN A 191 -15.76 2.46 -1.53
CA ASN A 191 -15.08 3.58 -0.89
C ASN A 191 -13.83 3.13 -0.16
N VAL A 192 -12.80 3.96 -0.15
CA VAL A 192 -11.59 3.76 0.65
C VAL A 192 -11.46 4.90 1.65
N SER A 193 -11.32 4.58 2.92
CA SER A 193 -11.10 5.55 4.01
C SER A 193 -10.04 5.01 4.96
N LEU A 194 -8.78 5.07 4.54
CA LEU A 194 -7.64 4.50 5.26
C LEU A 194 -6.60 5.57 5.58
N GLU A 195 -6.11 5.53 6.81
CA GLU A 195 -4.92 6.25 7.26
C GLU A 195 -3.82 5.24 7.60
N PHE A 196 -2.59 5.65 7.35
CA PHE A 196 -1.41 4.82 7.51
C PHE A 196 -0.32 5.58 8.23
N LYS A 197 0.51 4.83 8.94
CA LYS A 197 1.75 5.34 9.53
C LYS A 197 2.87 4.38 9.18
N ALA A 198 3.82 4.84 8.38
CA ALA A 198 5.00 4.06 8.01
C ALA A 198 6.17 4.46 8.91
N CYS A 199 6.72 3.51 9.65
CA CYS A 199 7.78 3.74 10.62
C CYS A 199 9.02 2.90 10.31
N ILE A 200 10.20 3.46 10.56
CA ILE A 200 11.47 2.74 10.52
C ILE A 200 11.94 2.43 11.94
N TYR A 201 12.28 1.17 12.19
CA TYR A 201 12.77 0.64 13.46
C TYR A 201 14.13 -0.01 13.29
N LYS A 202 14.86 -0.20 14.38
CA LYS A 202 15.95 -1.18 14.40
C LYS A 202 15.32 -2.59 14.40
N THR A 203 15.74 -3.45 13.48
CA THR A 203 15.11 -4.78 13.27
C THR A 203 15.12 -5.64 14.53
N ASN A 204 16.18 -5.54 15.35
CA ASN A 204 16.30 -6.32 16.58
C ASN A 204 15.35 -5.89 17.71
N GLU A 205 14.72 -4.72 17.60
CA GLU A 205 13.67 -4.24 18.51
C GLU A 205 12.27 -4.61 18.01
N VAL A 206 12.15 -5.06 16.76
CA VAL A 206 10.87 -5.50 16.19
C VAL A 206 10.69 -7.00 16.50
N PRO A 207 9.63 -7.41 17.22
CA PRO A 207 9.43 -8.82 17.58
C PRO A 207 9.26 -9.69 16.32
N MET A 208 9.58 -10.98 16.44
CA MET A 208 9.42 -11.93 15.32
C MET A 208 7.95 -12.28 15.06
N GLU A 209 7.14 -12.28 16.12
CA GLU A 209 5.70 -12.46 16.09
C GLU A 209 5.07 -11.51 17.11
N THR A 210 3.90 -10.95 16.78
CA THR A 210 3.12 -10.14 17.71
C THR A 210 1.61 -10.22 17.41
N ASP A 211 0.81 -9.55 18.23
CA ASP A 211 -0.62 -9.33 18.01
C ASP A 211 -0.85 -8.02 17.22
N PRO A 212 -1.93 -7.92 16.43
CA PRO A 212 -2.19 -6.73 15.62
C PRO A 212 -2.26 -5.42 16.42
N GLU A 213 -2.75 -5.49 17.66
CA GLU A 213 -2.98 -4.34 18.54
C GLU A 213 -1.72 -3.90 19.31
N ASP A 214 -0.63 -4.69 19.29
CA ASP A 214 0.62 -4.37 19.97
C ASP A 214 1.40 -3.29 19.22
N THR A 215 0.83 -2.10 19.13
CA THR A 215 1.41 -0.98 18.38
C THR A 215 2.54 -0.27 19.13
N THR A 216 2.93 -0.78 20.30
CA THR A 216 3.91 -0.17 21.22
C THR A 216 5.09 -1.09 21.55
N PHE A 217 5.35 -2.13 20.74
CA PHE A 217 6.46 -3.08 20.97
C PHE A 217 7.84 -2.41 21.05
N ALA A 218 8.03 -1.25 20.43
CA ALA A 218 9.27 -0.46 20.46
C ALA A 218 9.00 1.01 20.11
N GLU A 219 9.98 1.88 20.35
CA GLU A 219 9.96 3.27 19.89
C GLU A 219 10.55 3.38 18.47
N PRO A 220 9.83 3.97 17.50
CA PRO A 220 10.33 4.14 16.14
C PRO A 220 11.41 5.21 16.06
N ILE A 221 12.40 5.02 15.19
CA ILE A 221 13.39 6.07 14.87
C ILE A 221 12.68 7.24 14.17
N LYS A 222 11.78 6.92 13.24
CA LYS A 222 10.97 7.91 12.52
C LYS A 222 9.71 7.29 11.96
N CYS A 223 8.61 8.03 12.02
CA CYS A 223 7.37 7.73 11.29
C CYS A 223 6.96 8.84 10.34
N PHE A 224 6.24 8.47 9.30
CA PHE A 224 5.49 9.36 8.41
C PHE A 224 4.05 8.91 8.29
N ASP A 225 3.14 9.87 8.34
CA ASP A 225 1.72 9.62 8.11
C ASP A 225 1.40 9.76 6.62
N TRP A 226 0.49 8.93 6.13
CA TRP A 226 -0.12 9.05 4.82
C TRP A 226 -1.52 8.45 4.81
N LYS A 227 -2.25 8.60 3.70
CA LYS A 227 -3.64 8.13 3.61
C LYS A 227 -4.03 7.71 2.21
N SER A 228 -5.06 6.88 2.13
CA SER A 228 -5.83 6.62 0.93
C SER A 228 -7.31 6.92 1.22
N SER A 229 -7.85 7.98 0.63
CA SER A 229 -9.19 8.48 0.91
C SER A 229 -9.92 8.86 -0.36
N PHE A 230 -10.92 8.06 -0.71
CA PHE A 230 -11.80 8.21 -1.87
C PHE A 230 -13.21 7.78 -1.47
N ILE A 231 -14.06 8.77 -1.15
CA ILE A 231 -15.44 8.58 -0.72
C ILE A 231 -16.38 9.08 -1.80
N TYR A 232 -17.29 8.23 -2.25
CA TYR A 232 -18.24 8.55 -3.30
C TYR A 232 -19.37 9.43 -2.78
N ASN A 233 -19.53 10.59 -3.40
CA ASN A 233 -20.68 11.46 -3.21
C ASN A 233 -21.80 11.03 -4.17
N HIS A 234 -22.84 10.36 -3.67
CA HIS A 234 -23.96 9.87 -4.48
C HIS A 234 -24.79 10.99 -5.13
N THR A 235 -24.80 12.20 -4.55
CA THR A 235 -25.48 13.36 -5.12
C THR A 235 -24.66 14.00 -6.24
N GLY A 236 -23.37 14.23 -5.99
CA GLY A 236 -22.44 14.82 -6.96
C GLY A 236 -21.91 13.84 -8.02
N LYS A 237 -22.11 12.53 -7.81
CA LYS A 237 -21.63 11.41 -8.63
C LYS A 237 -20.11 11.41 -8.85
N LEU A 238 -19.36 11.82 -7.83
CA LEU A 238 -17.90 11.94 -7.90
C LEU A 238 -17.26 11.46 -6.61
N TYR A 239 -16.01 11.03 -6.70
CA TYR A 239 -15.19 10.68 -5.54
C TYR A 239 -14.53 11.92 -4.94
N GLU A 240 -14.61 12.03 -3.61
CA GLU A 240 -14.00 13.09 -2.83
C GLU A 240 -12.93 12.50 -1.91
N SER A 241 -11.85 13.25 -1.69
CA SER A 241 -10.87 12.91 -0.67
C SER A 241 -11.20 13.65 0.63
N LYS A 242 -11.40 12.92 1.72
CA LYS A 242 -11.68 13.51 3.03
C LYS A 242 -10.39 13.69 3.83
N LYS A 243 -10.35 14.71 4.69
CA LYS A 243 -9.21 14.92 5.60
C LYS A 243 -9.13 13.83 6.66
N GLU A 244 -10.27 13.49 7.23
CA GLU A 244 -10.45 12.54 8.34
C GLU A 244 -11.04 11.22 7.84
N ILE A 245 -10.83 10.15 8.62
CA ILE A 245 -11.49 8.86 8.42
C ILE A 245 -13.01 9.05 8.46
N ASP A 246 -13.72 8.45 7.48
CA ASP A 246 -15.17 8.43 7.47
C ASP A 246 -15.69 7.77 8.76
N SER A 247 -16.65 8.41 9.44
CA SER A 247 -17.14 7.97 10.75
C SER A 247 -17.73 6.56 10.74
N TYR A 248 -18.13 6.03 9.58
CA TYR A 248 -18.54 4.65 9.42
C TYR A 248 -17.41 3.65 9.75
N CYS A 249 -16.15 4.04 9.51
CA CYS A 249 -14.99 3.20 9.77
C CYS A 249 -14.50 3.23 11.22
N LEU A 250 -15.13 4.03 12.09
CA LEU A 250 -14.76 4.19 13.50
C LEU A 250 -15.74 3.49 14.45
N GLN A 251 -16.68 2.72 13.90
CA GLN A 251 -17.72 1.98 14.63
C GLN A 251 -17.25 0.58 15.01
#